data_AF-A0A8S2T7G1-F1
#
_entry.id   AF-A0A8S2T7G1-F1
#
_cell.length_a   1.000
_cell.length_b   1.000
_cell.length_c   1.000
_cell.angle_alpha   90.00
_cell.angle_beta   90.00
_cell.angle_gamma   90.00
#
_symmetry.space_group_name_H-M   'P 1'
#
loop_
_entity.id
_entity.type
_entity.pdbx_description
1 polymer ?
#
loop_
_entity_poly.entity_id
_entity_poly.type
_entity_poly.pdbx_seq_one_letter_code
_entity_poly.pdbx_strand_id
1 'polypeptide(L)'
;MLQQLEEEPERLQMDFVPNQITTDFEKALVKPLREQFSGSRHTGCFFHFCQAIYREIRELGLTNTYKDDANARNFCRRLMALPVLPLHEVEFAFEEPTEQRPDVLAPLFVYFDNYWMKQISLTLWNVSDLKTRTNNNCKGWHNRFNRRV
;
A
#
# COMPACT_ATOMS: atom_id res chain seq x y z
N MET A 1 10.10 -27.63 -40.73
CA MET A 1 10.58 -26.34 -40.15
C MET A 1 9.53 -25.69 -39.23
N LEU A 2 8.48 -26.42 -38.81
CA LEU A 2 7.46 -25.98 -37.84
C LEU A 2 7.26 -27.05 -36.75
N GLN A 3 8.35 -27.69 -36.35
CA GLN A 3 8.35 -28.78 -35.35
C GLN A 3 9.50 -28.62 -34.32
N GLN A 4 10.14 -27.45 -34.28
CA GLN A 4 11.26 -27.15 -33.38
C GLN A 4 10.98 -25.93 -32.47
N LEU A 5 9.73 -25.55 -32.28
CA LEU A 5 9.35 -24.41 -31.42
C LEU A 5 8.47 -24.80 -30.22
N GLU A 6 8.19 -26.08 -30.01
CA GLU A 6 7.43 -26.57 -28.84
C GLU A 6 8.33 -27.05 -27.68
N GLU A 7 9.65 -27.06 -27.84
CA GLU A 7 10.58 -27.67 -26.88
C GLU A 7 11.47 -26.67 -26.11
N GLU A 8 11.03 -25.46 -25.76
CA GLU A 8 11.84 -24.61 -24.86
C GLU A 8 11.06 -23.74 -23.83
N PRO A 9 10.07 -24.27 -23.07
CA PRO A 9 9.64 -23.59 -21.85
C PRO A 9 10.59 -23.83 -20.66
N GLU A 10 11.58 -24.73 -20.76
CA GLU A 10 12.47 -25.12 -19.64
C GLU A 10 13.82 -24.39 -19.60
N ARG A 11 14.33 -23.80 -20.70
CA ARG A 11 15.67 -23.16 -20.71
C ARG A 11 15.79 -21.76 -20.08
N LEU A 12 14.72 -21.25 -19.50
CA LEU A 12 14.74 -20.02 -18.70
C LEU A 12 14.20 -20.28 -17.28
N GLN A 13 14.53 -21.42 -16.67
CA GLN A 13 14.70 -21.46 -15.22
C GLN A 13 15.93 -20.61 -14.86
N MET A 14 15.82 -19.30 -15.05
CA MET A 14 16.62 -18.40 -14.26
C MET A 14 16.17 -18.62 -12.83
N ASP A 15 17.10 -18.99 -11.95
CA ASP A 15 16.95 -18.86 -10.50
C ASP A 15 16.83 -17.36 -10.15
N PHE A 16 15.75 -16.74 -10.59
CA PHE A 16 15.45 -15.35 -10.38
C PHE A 16 14.64 -15.24 -9.11
N VAL A 17 15.33 -14.96 -8.01
CA VAL A 17 14.72 -14.56 -6.76
C VAL A 17 14.91 -13.05 -6.61
N PRO A 18 13.88 -12.23 -6.87
CA PRO A 18 14.01 -10.80 -6.70
C PRO A 18 14.25 -10.46 -5.22
N ASN A 19 15.12 -9.50 -4.93
CA ASN A 19 15.37 -9.11 -3.53
C ASN A 19 14.12 -8.52 -2.86
N GLN A 20 13.25 -7.85 -3.63
CA GLN A 20 12.03 -7.24 -3.13
C GLN A 20 10.91 -7.33 -4.17
N ILE A 21 9.72 -7.71 -3.72
CA ILE A 21 8.48 -7.69 -4.47
C ILE A 21 7.55 -6.68 -3.80
N THR A 22 7.01 -5.74 -4.58
CA THR A 22 6.02 -4.77 -4.12
C THR A 22 4.71 -5.00 -4.83
N THR A 23 3.64 -5.31 -4.10
CA THR A 23 2.32 -5.59 -4.65
C THR A 23 1.30 -4.58 -4.14
N ASP A 24 0.08 -4.60 -4.68
CA ASP A 24 -1.07 -4.10 -3.93
C ASP A 24 -1.36 -5.01 -2.71
N PHE A 25 -2.45 -4.69 -1.99
CA PHE A 25 -2.86 -5.40 -0.78
C PHE A 25 -3.87 -6.53 -1.07
N GLU A 26 -4.03 -6.95 -2.32
CA GLU A 26 -4.97 -8.01 -2.67
C GLU A 26 -4.45 -9.38 -2.22
N LYS A 27 -5.20 -10.03 -1.32
CA LYS A 27 -4.84 -11.35 -0.77
C LYS A 27 -4.62 -12.40 -1.87
N ALA A 28 -5.35 -12.29 -2.98
CA ALA A 28 -5.25 -13.18 -4.13
C ALA A 28 -3.87 -13.16 -4.80
N LEU A 29 -3.15 -12.03 -4.76
CA LEU A 29 -1.82 -11.88 -5.33
C LEU A 29 -0.71 -12.11 -4.30
N VAL A 30 -0.93 -11.65 -3.05
CA VAL A 30 0.09 -11.75 -2.00
C VAL A 30 0.44 -13.19 -1.66
N LYS A 31 -0.54 -14.10 -1.59
CA LYS A 31 -0.29 -15.49 -1.19
C LYS A 31 0.53 -16.26 -2.25
N PRO A 32 0.12 -16.33 -3.54
CA PRO A 32 0.91 -17.05 -4.55
C PRO A 32 2.32 -16.50 -4.71
N LEU A 33 2.50 -15.17 -4.65
CA LEU A 33 3.82 -14.56 -4.78
C LEU A 33 4.74 -14.92 -3.61
N ARG A 34 4.21 -15.01 -2.39
CA ARG A 34 4.98 -15.46 -1.22
C ARG A 34 5.37 -16.93 -1.30
N GLU A 35 4.49 -17.76 -1.86
CA GLU A 35 4.75 -19.19 -2.06
C GLU A 35 5.81 -19.41 -3.15
N GLN A 36 5.70 -18.69 -4.28
CA GLN A 36 6.64 -18.80 -5.40
C GLN A 36 8.00 -18.16 -5.11
N PHE A 37 8.03 -17.04 -4.40
CA PHE A 37 9.25 -16.27 -4.13
C PHE A 37 9.47 -16.11 -2.62
N SER A 38 9.60 -17.23 -1.92
CA SER A 38 9.78 -17.26 -0.47
C SER A 38 11.06 -16.59 0.02
N GLY A 39 12.10 -16.54 -0.84
CA GLY A 39 13.36 -15.84 -0.57
C GLY A 39 13.31 -14.31 -0.79
N SER A 40 12.21 -13.78 -1.32
CA SER A 40 12.04 -12.36 -1.59
C SER A 40 11.45 -11.61 -0.40
N ARG A 41 11.82 -10.35 -0.22
CA ARG A 41 11.10 -9.45 0.69
C ARG A 41 9.78 -9.01 0.07
N HIS A 42 8.66 -9.27 0.74
CA HIS A 42 7.32 -8.87 0.26
C HIS A 42 6.85 -7.61 0.95
N THR A 43 6.46 -6.61 0.17
CA THR A 43 6.02 -5.30 0.66
C THR A 43 4.76 -4.85 -0.05
N GLY A 44 3.90 -4.12 0.66
CA GLY A 44 2.75 -3.45 0.11
C GLY A 44 3.14 -2.12 -0.51
N CYS A 45 2.44 -1.74 -1.56
CA CYS A 45 2.72 -0.51 -2.26
C CYS A 45 2.19 0.71 -1.48
N PHE A 46 3.09 1.62 -1.09
CA PHE A 46 2.72 2.87 -0.41
C PHE A 46 1.68 3.71 -1.17
N PHE A 47 1.72 3.70 -2.51
CA PHE A 47 0.70 4.39 -3.31
C PHE A 47 -0.68 3.77 -3.15
N HIS A 48 -0.79 2.45 -3.25
CA HIS A 48 -2.06 1.75 -3.08
C HIS A 48 -2.55 1.85 -1.63
N PHE A 49 -1.65 1.96 -0.66
CA PHE A 49 -1.98 2.27 0.74
C PHE A 49 -2.67 3.62 0.85
N CYS A 50 -2.05 4.70 0.35
CA CYS A 50 -2.66 6.02 0.35
C CYS A 50 -3.98 6.07 -0.44
N GLN A 51 -4.05 5.35 -1.57
CA GLN A 51 -5.25 5.26 -2.39
C GLN A 51 -6.39 4.53 -1.66
N ALA A 52 -6.09 3.47 -0.89
CA ALA A 52 -7.08 2.77 -0.10
C ALA A 52 -7.69 3.68 0.99
N ILE A 53 -6.85 4.45 1.70
CA ILE A 53 -7.33 5.43 2.69
C ILE A 53 -8.18 6.51 2.01
N TYR A 54 -7.73 7.04 0.86
CA TYR A 54 -8.50 8.04 0.13
C TYR A 54 -9.82 7.49 -0.43
N ARG A 55 -9.87 6.21 -0.82
CA ARG A 55 -11.10 5.55 -1.21
C ARG A 55 -12.07 5.46 -0.02
N GLU A 56 -11.58 5.07 1.15
CA GLU A 56 -12.41 5.06 2.37
C GLU A 56 -12.97 6.45 2.71
N ILE A 57 -12.14 7.51 2.59
CA ILE A 57 -12.60 8.91 2.75
C ILE A 57 -13.76 9.22 1.80
N ARG A 58 -13.73 8.72 0.57
CA ARG A 58 -14.81 8.92 -0.41
C ARG A 58 -16.06 8.12 -0.04
N GLU A 59 -15.89 6.86 0.35
CA GLU A 59 -17.00 5.95 0.70
C GLU A 59 -17.73 6.41 1.96
N LEU A 60 -17.02 7.02 2.91
CA LEU A 60 -17.59 7.66 4.10
C LEU A 60 -18.23 9.04 3.83
N GLY A 61 -18.22 9.53 2.59
CA GLY A 61 -18.75 10.86 2.24
C GLY A 61 -17.89 12.04 2.72
N LEU A 62 -16.67 11.78 3.19
CA LEU A 62 -15.77 12.77 3.80
C LEU A 62 -14.96 13.59 2.78
N THR A 63 -15.30 13.53 1.49
CA THR A 63 -14.52 14.16 0.42
C THR A 63 -14.47 15.68 0.56
N ASN A 64 -15.60 16.32 0.89
CA ASN A 64 -15.64 17.77 1.09
C ASN A 64 -14.91 18.16 2.38
N THR A 65 -15.14 17.43 3.48
CA THR A 65 -14.39 17.61 4.73
C THR A 65 -12.88 17.55 4.50
N TYR A 66 -12.39 16.56 3.75
CA TYR A 66 -10.96 16.44 3.41
C TYR A 66 -10.43 17.62 2.56
N LYS A 67 -11.26 18.22 1.70
CA LYS A 67 -10.87 19.35 0.83
C LYS A 67 -10.92 20.69 1.55
N ASP A 68 -11.96 20.91 2.35
CA ASP A 68 -12.32 22.24 2.83
C ASP A 68 -11.83 22.46 4.28
N ASP A 69 -11.70 21.40 5.08
CA ASP A 69 -11.18 21.47 6.44
C ASP A 69 -9.68 21.07 6.49
N ALA A 70 -8.83 22.06 6.77
CA ALA A 70 -7.38 21.87 6.89
C ALA A 70 -6.99 20.93 8.05
N ASN A 71 -7.72 20.98 9.16
CA ASN A 71 -7.48 20.14 10.32
C ASN A 71 -7.82 18.68 9.99
N ALA A 72 -9.01 18.42 9.44
CA ALA A 72 -9.40 17.09 9.01
C ALA A 72 -8.43 16.51 7.97
N ARG A 73 -8.03 17.33 6.99
CA ARG A 73 -7.02 16.95 5.99
C ARG A 73 -5.70 16.55 6.64
N ASN A 74 -5.23 17.28 7.65
CA ASN A 74 -3.99 16.96 8.35
C ASN A 74 -4.08 15.60 9.06
N PHE A 75 -5.20 15.28 9.72
CA PHE A 75 -5.41 13.96 10.31
C PHE A 75 -5.43 12.83 9.29
N CYS A 76 -6.10 13.01 8.15
CA CYS A 76 -6.04 12.04 7.06
C CYS A 76 -4.61 11.84 6.54
N ARG A 77 -3.83 12.92 6.42
CA ARG A 77 -2.42 12.87 6.00
C ARG A 77 -1.52 12.20 7.04
N ARG A 78 -1.82 12.34 8.34
CA ARG A 78 -1.11 11.62 9.41
C ARG A 78 -1.30 10.12 9.27
N LEU A 79 -2.53 9.64 9.04
CA LEU A 79 -2.79 8.22 8.75
C LEU A 79 -2.01 7.74 7.53
N MET A 80 -1.98 8.55 6.45
CA MET A 80 -1.20 8.24 5.26
C MET A 80 0.33 8.28 5.47
N ALA A 81 0.81 8.89 6.56
CA ALA A 81 2.23 9.01 6.90
C ALA A 81 2.72 7.93 7.87
N LEU A 82 1.83 7.21 8.57
CA LEU A 82 2.21 6.12 9.48
C LEU A 82 3.20 5.10 8.87
N PRO A 83 3.08 4.69 7.58
CA PRO A 83 4.04 3.78 6.96
C PRO A 83 5.49 4.25 6.97
N VAL A 84 5.74 5.56 7.05
CA VAL A 84 7.10 6.10 6.97
C VAL A 84 7.80 6.19 8.33
N LEU A 85 7.05 6.00 9.42
CA LEU A 85 7.60 6.00 10.77
C LEU A 85 8.35 4.70 11.07
N PRO A 86 9.39 4.73 11.92
CA PRO A 86 9.98 3.53 12.50
C PRO A 86 8.88 2.62 13.05
N LEU A 87 9.02 1.31 12.84
CA LEU A 87 7.98 0.33 13.22
C LEU A 87 7.51 0.47 14.68
N HIS A 88 8.44 0.75 15.60
CA HIS A 88 8.16 0.87 17.03
C HIS A 88 7.42 2.17 17.42
N GLU A 89 7.35 3.17 16.52
CA GLU A 89 6.65 4.43 16.76
C GLU A 89 5.22 4.43 16.20
N VAL A 90 4.87 3.47 15.33
CA VAL A 90 3.60 3.49 14.59
C VAL A 90 2.39 3.40 15.49
N GLU A 91 2.41 2.45 16.44
CA GLU A 91 1.31 2.22 17.38
C GLU A 91 1.10 3.45 18.26
N PHE A 92 2.17 3.97 18.85
CA PHE A 92 2.15 5.20 19.63
C PHE A 92 1.61 6.40 18.84
N ALA A 93 2.09 6.61 17.61
CA ALA A 93 1.64 7.72 16.76
C ALA A 93 0.18 7.60 16.31
N PHE A 94 -0.36 6.39 16.23
CA PHE A 94 -1.76 6.13 15.91
C PHE A 94 -2.67 6.36 17.12
N GLU A 95 -2.25 5.90 18.29
CA GLU A 95 -2.99 6.01 19.56
C GLU A 95 -2.92 7.41 20.17
N GLU A 96 -1.93 8.23 19.78
CA GLU A 96 -1.71 9.57 20.33
C GLU A 96 -3.03 10.36 20.42
N PRO A 97 -3.48 10.67 21.65
CA PRO A 97 -4.65 11.50 21.88
C PRO A 97 -4.44 12.85 21.22
N THR A 98 -5.38 13.18 20.36
CA THR A 98 -5.29 14.39 19.57
C THR A 98 -6.54 15.18 19.85
N GLU A 99 -6.44 16.08 20.83
CA GLU A 99 -7.54 16.94 21.29
C GLU A 99 -8.20 17.74 20.14
N GLN A 100 -7.53 17.82 19.00
CA GLN A 100 -7.99 18.49 17.78
C GLN A 100 -8.56 17.52 16.74
N ARG A 101 -8.68 16.21 17.00
CA ARG A 101 -9.20 15.24 16.03
C ARG A 101 -10.67 15.54 15.75
N PRO A 102 -11.06 15.83 14.50
CA PRO A 102 -12.48 16.05 14.20
C PRO A 102 -13.30 14.78 14.39
N ASP A 103 -14.40 14.87 15.15
CA ASP A 103 -15.32 13.74 15.41
C ASP A 103 -15.84 13.10 14.12
N VAL A 104 -16.03 13.92 13.08
CA VAL A 104 -16.46 13.47 11.74
C VAL A 104 -15.50 12.46 11.11
N LEU A 105 -14.24 12.40 11.56
CA LEU A 105 -13.26 11.41 11.11
C LEU A 105 -13.29 10.10 11.91
N ALA A 106 -14.07 10.00 12.99
CA ALA A 106 -14.11 8.78 13.81
C ALA A 106 -14.33 7.49 13.00
N PRO A 107 -15.25 7.43 12.00
CA PRO A 107 -15.41 6.23 11.18
C PRO A 107 -14.14 5.84 10.41
N LEU A 108 -13.36 6.81 9.93
CA LEU A 108 -12.11 6.56 9.22
C LEU A 108 -11.04 5.96 10.15
N PHE A 109 -10.96 6.43 11.39
CA PHE A 109 -10.04 5.86 12.39
C PHE A 109 -10.44 4.45 12.81
N VAL A 110 -11.74 4.18 12.96
CA VAL A 110 -12.27 2.84 13.23
C VAL A 110 -11.93 1.88 12.07
N TYR A 111 -12.11 2.32 10.82
CA TYR A 111 -11.67 1.56 9.65
C TYR A 111 -10.16 1.27 9.71
N PHE A 112 -9.35 2.31 9.97
CA PHE A 112 -7.90 2.18 9.95
C PHE A 112 -7.41 1.19 11.01
N ASP A 113 -7.92 1.30 12.23
CA ASP A 113 -7.61 0.37 13.32
C ASP A 113 -8.01 -1.07 12.96
N ASN A 114 -9.25 -1.28 12.54
CA ASN A 114 -9.79 -2.61 12.27
C ASN A 114 -9.12 -3.32 11.08
N TYR A 115 -8.69 -2.58 10.06
CA TYR A 115 -8.09 -3.16 8.87
C TYR A 115 -6.57 -3.09 8.89
N TRP A 116 -5.99 -1.89 8.98
CA TRP A 116 -4.55 -1.69 8.83
C TRP A 116 -3.75 -2.06 10.07
N MET A 117 -4.25 -1.76 11.27
CA MET A 117 -3.55 -2.11 12.51
C MET A 117 -3.77 -3.57 12.91
N LYS A 118 -4.99 -4.09 12.75
CA LYS A 118 -5.38 -5.43 13.27
C LYS A 118 -5.30 -6.56 12.25
N GLN A 119 -5.64 -6.34 10.97
CA GLN A 119 -5.72 -7.43 9.98
C GLN A 119 -4.50 -7.52 9.07
N ILE A 120 -3.92 -6.40 8.67
CA ILE A 120 -2.75 -6.37 7.79
C ILE A 120 -1.49 -6.25 8.64
N SER A 121 -0.53 -7.15 8.41
CA SER A 121 0.75 -7.10 9.12
C SER A 121 1.44 -5.75 8.92
N LEU A 122 1.85 -5.12 10.02
CA LEU A 122 2.51 -3.82 10.00
C LEU A 122 3.75 -3.78 9.09
N THR A 123 4.55 -4.85 9.09
CA THR A 123 5.75 -4.96 8.23
C THR A 123 5.43 -5.01 6.74
N LEU A 124 4.20 -5.34 6.36
CA LEU A 124 3.77 -5.36 4.97
C LEU A 124 3.51 -3.95 4.45
N TRP A 125 2.83 -3.09 5.20
CA TRP A 125 2.47 -1.75 4.74
C TRP A 125 3.44 -0.66 5.20
N ASN A 126 4.33 -0.93 6.16
CA ASN A 126 5.39 -0.02 6.56
C ASN A 126 6.52 0.02 5.51
N VAL A 127 7.00 1.23 5.22
CA VAL A 127 8.01 1.51 4.19
C VAL A 127 9.20 2.31 4.73
N SER A 128 9.33 2.44 6.05
CA SER A 128 10.34 3.27 6.71
C SER A 128 11.77 2.92 6.31
N ASP A 129 12.04 1.62 6.12
CA ASP A 129 13.34 1.05 5.79
C ASP A 129 13.52 0.72 4.29
N LEU A 130 12.55 1.06 3.44
CA LEU A 130 12.66 0.86 2.00
C LEU A 130 13.50 1.96 1.35
N LYS A 131 14.49 1.54 0.55
CA LYS A 131 15.32 2.47 -0.26
C LYS A 131 14.50 3.25 -1.28
N THR A 132 13.50 2.61 -1.89
CA THR A 132 12.60 3.23 -2.85
C THR A 132 11.19 3.28 -2.26
N ARG A 133 10.86 4.39 -1.60
CA ARG A 133 9.59 4.57 -0.86
C ARG A 133 8.38 4.88 -1.74
N THR A 134 8.59 5.27 -3.00
CA THR A 134 7.50 5.62 -3.92
C THR A 134 7.66 4.91 -5.25
N ASN A 135 6.58 4.31 -5.73
CA ASN A 135 6.50 3.64 -7.04
C ASN A 135 6.27 4.65 -8.18
N ASN A 136 6.86 5.85 -8.14
CA ASN A 136 6.63 6.91 -9.14
C ASN A 136 6.78 6.42 -10.59
N ASN A 137 7.66 5.45 -10.85
CA ASN A 137 7.80 4.80 -12.16
C ASN A 137 6.55 4.00 -12.56
N CYS A 138 5.98 3.21 -11.65
CA CYS A 138 4.73 2.49 -11.90
C CYS A 138 3.55 3.47 -12.11
N LYS A 139 3.49 4.56 -11.34
CA LYS A 139 2.48 5.62 -11.51
C LYS A 139 2.59 6.30 -12.88
N GLY A 140 3.81 6.64 -13.30
CA GLY A 140 4.06 7.25 -14.61
C GLY A 140 3.59 6.33 -15.75
N TRP A 141 3.82 5.03 -15.62
CA TRP A 141 3.34 4.03 -16.55
C TRP A 141 1.81 3.91 -16.57
N HIS A 142 1.16 3.77 -15.42
CA HIS A 142 -0.31 3.63 -15.33
C HIS A 142 -1.04 4.90 -15.81
N ASN A 143 -0.56 6.09 -15.43
CA ASN A 143 -1.13 7.35 -15.91
C ASN A 143 -0.96 7.53 -17.42
N ARG A 144 0.11 7.00 -18.02
CA ARG A 144 0.33 7.07 -19.46
C ARG A 144 -0.62 6.12 -20.22
N PHE A 145 -0.95 4.98 -19.63
CA PHE A 145 -1.89 4.02 -20.20
C PHE A 145 -3.35 4.51 -20.10
N ASN A 146 -3.78 4.97 -18.93
CA ASN A 146 -5.14 5.48 -18.71
C ASN A 146 -5.48 6.79 -19.45
N ARG A 147 -4.48 7.49 -20.00
CA ARG A 147 -4.68 8.68 -20.87
C ARG A 147 -4.83 8.34 -22.35
N ARG A 148 -4.63 7.08 -22.73
CA ARG A 148 -4.65 6.60 -24.13
C ARG A 148 -5.84 5.70 -24.44
N VAL A 149 -6.72 5.48 -23.47
CA VAL A 149 -7.99 4.76 -23.62
C VAL A 149 -9.12 5.73 -23.33
#